data_AF-A0A660Q1Z4-F1
#
_entry.id   AF-A0A660Q1Z4-F1
#
_cell.length_a   1.000
_cell.length_b   1.000
_cell.length_c   1.000
_cell.angle_alpha   90.00
_cell.angle_beta   90.00
_cell.angle_gamma   90.00
#
_symmetry.space_group_name_H-M   'P 1'
#
loop_
_entity.id
_entity.type
_entity.pdbx_description
1 polymer ?
#
loop_
_entity_poly.entity_id
_entity_poly.type
_entity_poly.pdbx_seq_one_letter_code
_entity_poly.pdbx_strand_id
1 'polypeptide(L)'
;MENAKKIFESIEDLLSRAKFEDALCTIRKMDTSKLAEADYSYYCLLISQAMLSTGDNDIDDFIHKALSFYKKQDNDVLYAKSRYLFGWHLAVAGNFIEAHEVLMEAFVFLKRHDKYREMSLVLNRLAYVQNHTGAIEDAIANLKDSIDINRDLGINHNVIQFSRNLATVLIRSGRFHDALTHLQSKMNELTDLDEGERLRFELGYSLSLAFMGDTGRAIKNLKSAKKYLTSVNVDKSVYHEYLGWIYNLDGQYEKAAKTLKAGVKIAVRIGPESTYVSQTKRLLADAYVGLKEFDLAEKTAREALAVAEKIRERSEIGACYRVFAQVELNRGNGEKAKKRYHDAIDIFLNVNSRYELAITRYLATISGLYQSGERAAMLYLAKEYFQSEDITHYVNLTDRELNYSQAAPIIPSGVGDDAAVFIARDRQMVQLIKLAENVASSSMTIFLTGPTGSGKDRLARYIHERSGRKGKFVIVNSAAIPDSMVEAELFGFRKGSFTGAEHHRTGLLEEADGGTFYLNEIADATPEFQAKLLEVIETKFIRPLGSNVRKAIDIRIIAATNNDLDNKMKSGRFRRDLYHRLNEIPIILPSLKERPDDFLPLI
;
A
#
# COMPACT_ATOMS: atom_id res chain seq x y z
N MET A 1 -42.23 20.33 -27.62
CA MET A 1 -41.40 19.12 -27.83
C MET A 1 -40.12 19.42 -28.61
N GLU A 2 -40.17 20.02 -29.81
CA GLU A 2 -38.96 20.30 -30.62
C GLU A 2 -37.92 21.24 -29.95
N ASN A 3 -38.38 22.10 -29.02
CA ASN A 3 -37.51 22.98 -28.24
C ASN A 3 -36.72 22.25 -27.12
N ALA A 4 -37.30 21.22 -26.50
CA ALA A 4 -36.67 20.50 -25.39
C ALA A 4 -35.49 19.64 -25.86
N LYS A 5 -35.65 18.94 -26.99
CA LYS A 5 -34.60 18.10 -27.58
C LYS A 5 -33.36 18.91 -27.97
N LYS A 6 -33.53 20.07 -28.59
CA LYS A 6 -32.42 20.99 -28.93
C LYS A 6 -31.69 21.50 -27.69
N ILE A 7 -32.42 21.76 -26.60
CA ILE A 7 -31.82 22.16 -25.33
C ILE A 7 -31.01 20.99 -24.74
N PHE A 8 -31.53 19.77 -24.77
CA PHE A 8 -30.78 18.59 -24.31
C PHE A 8 -29.51 18.36 -25.13
N GLU A 9 -29.57 18.41 -26.46
CA GLU A 9 -28.40 18.29 -27.34
C GLU A 9 -27.35 19.38 -27.03
N SER A 10 -27.80 20.62 -26.76
CA SER A 10 -26.91 21.70 -26.33
C SER A 10 -26.27 21.43 -24.96
N ILE A 11 -27.01 20.85 -24.01
CA ILE A 11 -26.48 20.50 -22.68
C ILE A 11 -25.46 19.37 -22.81
N GLU A 12 -25.75 18.36 -23.63
CA GLU A 12 -24.82 17.25 -23.90
C GLU A 12 -23.52 17.74 -24.56
N ASP A 13 -23.61 18.67 -25.51
CA ASP A 13 -22.43 19.27 -26.12
C ASP A 13 -21.58 20.00 -25.07
N LEU A 14 -22.21 20.81 -24.20
CA LEU A 14 -21.53 21.49 -23.10
C LEU A 14 -20.87 20.49 -22.13
N LEU A 15 -21.59 19.45 -21.71
CA LEU A 15 -21.06 18.38 -20.85
C LEU A 15 -19.90 17.64 -21.51
N SER A 16 -19.99 17.37 -22.82
CA SER A 16 -18.94 16.67 -23.58
C SER A 16 -17.65 17.48 -23.72
N ARG A 17 -17.76 18.82 -23.65
CA ARG A 17 -16.63 19.77 -23.69
C ARG A 17 -16.21 20.25 -22.29
N ALA A 18 -16.64 19.54 -21.24
CA ALA A 18 -16.35 19.86 -19.84
C ALA A 18 -16.81 21.26 -19.37
N LYS A 19 -17.78 21.88 -20.05
CA LYS A 19 -18.37 23.17 -19.66
C LYS A 19 -19.51 22.97 -18.65
N PHE A 20 -19.17 22.45 -17.47
CA PHE A 20 -20.15 21.96 -16.51
C PHE A 20 -21.01 23.07 -15.89
N GLU A 21 -20.44 24.24 -15.59
CA GLU A 21 -21.20 25.38 -15.06
C GLU A 21 -22.20 25.94 -16.09
N ASP A 22 -21.79 26.04 -17.36
CA ASP A 22 -22.67 26.46 -18.45
C ASP A 22 -23.81 25.45 -18.67
N ALA A 23 -23.50 24.15 -18.62
CA ALA A 23 -24.48 23.08 -18.71
C ALA A 23 -25.48 23.15 -17.55
N LEU A 24 -25.00 23.33 -16.31
CA LEU A 24 -25.84 23.44 -15.11
C LEU A 24 -26.73 24.69 -15.16
N CYS A 25 -26.18 25.82 -15.60
CA CYS A 25 -26.93 27.07 -15.76
C CYS A 25 -28.02 26.92 -16.83
N THR A 26 -27.70 26.24 -17.95
CA THR A 26 -28.64 26.01 -19.05
C THR A 26 -29.77 25.08 -18.64
N ILE A 27 -29.45 23.95 -18.01
CA ILE A 27 -30.46 22.96 -17.59
C ILE A 27 -31.39 23.51 -16.49
N ARG A 28 -30.87 24.30 -15.54
CA ARG A 28 -31.70 24.91 -14.48
C ARG A 28 -32.72 25.93 -14.99
N LYS A 29 -32.51 26.51 -16.19
CA LYS A 29 -33.45 27.45 -16.82
C LYS A 29 -34.58 26.77 -17.58
N MET A 30 -34.54 25.45 -17.74
CA MET A 30 -35.54 24.70 -18.49
C MET A 30 -36.84 24.59 -17.69
N ASP A 31 -37.97 24.95 -18.31
CA ASP A 31 -39.30 24.76 -17.72
C ASP A 31 -39.66 23.26 -17.74
N THR A 32 -39.68 22.64 -16.56
CA THR A 32 -39.96 21.22 -16.39
C THR A 32 -41.45 20.90 -16.25
N SER A 33 -42.31 21.90 -16.05
CA SER A 33 -43.73 21.70 -15.73
C SER A 33 -44.55 21.06 -16.86
N LYS A 34 -44.05 21.16 -18.09
CA LYS A 34 -44.72 20.65 -19.31
C LYS A 34 -43.97 19.49 -19.97
N LEU A 35 -42.93 18.95 -19.33
CA LEU A 35 -42.18 17.82 -19.88
C LEU A 35 -42.98 16.53 -19.74
N ALA A 36 -42.97 15.72 -20.80
CA ALA A 36 -43.44 14.34 -20.70
C ALA A 36 -42.53 13.54 -19.77
N GLU A 37 -43.03 12.43 -19.20
CA GLU A 37 -42.30 11.62 -18.22
C GLU A 37 -40.91 11.17 -18.72
N ALA A 38 -40.81 10.81 -20.02
CA ALA A 38 -39.55 10.45 -20.65
C ALA A 38 -38.54 11.61 -20.73
N ASP A 39 -39.00 12.79 -21.15
CA ASP A 39 -38.17 13.99 -21.25
C ASP A 39 -37.76 14.49 -19.85
N TYR A 40 -38.66 14.39 -18.87
CA TYR A 40 -38.36 14.75 -17.48
C TYR A 40 -37.35 13.78 -16.85
N SER A 41 -37.44 12.49 -17.14
CA SER A 41 -36.44 11.51 -16.68
C SER A 41 -35.07 11.75 -17.33
N TYR A 42 -35.05 12.20 -18.59
CA TYR A 42 -33.81 12.59 -19.26
C TYR A 42 -33.22 13.88 -18.69
N TYR A 43 -34.07 14.87 -18.40
CA TYR A 43 -33.69 16.05 -17.64
C TYR A 43 -33.05 15.66 -16.29
N CYS A 44 -33.67 14.74 -15.54
CA CYS A 44 -33.14 14.25 -14.27
C CYS A 44 -31.75 13.61 -14.43
N LEU A 45 -31.50 12.86 -15.50
CA LEU A 45 -30.19 12.30 -15.80
C LEU A 45 -29.15 13.40 -16.07
N LEU A 46 -29.45 14.34 -16.97
CA LEU A 46 -28.52 15.40 -17.37
C LEU A 46 -28.23 16.39 -16.23
N ILE A 47 -29.24 16.73 -15.42
CA ILE A 47 -29.04 17.64 -14.28
C ILE A 47 -28.19 16.98 -13.20
N SER A 48 -28.40 15.69 -12.94
CA SER A 48 -27.57 14.91 -12.01
C SER A 48 -26.11 14.91 -12.46
N GLN A 49 -25.86 14.72 -13.77
CA GLN A 49 -24.52 14.78 -14.32
C GLN A 49 -23.88 16.16 -14.17
N ALA A 50 -24.60 17.24 -14.50
CA ALA A 50 -24.10 18.60 -14.36
C ALA A 50 -23.83 19.00 -12.90
N MET A 51 -24.71 18.65 -11.97
CA MET A 51 -24.56 18.89 -10.54
C MET A 51 -23.32 18.15 -9.99
N LEU A 52 -23.21 16.83 -10.22
CA LEU A 52 -22.04 16.07 -9.79
C LEU A 52 -20.72 16.60 -10.36
N SER A 53 -20.75 17.09 -11.61
CA SER A 53 -19.54 17.61 -12.28
C SER A 53 -19.12 18.99 -11.78
N THR A 54 -20.02 19.72 -11.11
CA THR A 54 -19.74 21.00 -10.43
C THR A 54 -19.53 20.84 -8.92
N GLY A 55 -19.59 19.60 -8.41
CA GLY A 55 -19.43 19.29 -6.98
C GLY A 55 -20.70 19.45 -6.15
N ASP A 56 -21.84 19.68 -6.79
CA ASP A 56 -23.16 19.68 -6.16
C ASP A 56 -23.67 18.22 -6.07
N ASN A 57 -23.70 17.68 -4.85
CA ASN A 57 -24.02 16.26 -4.62
C ASN A 57 -25.50 16.02 -4.30
N ASP A 58 -26.33 17.07 -4.23
CA ASP A 58 -27.75 16.97 -3.85
C ASP A 58 -28.61 16.48 -5.02
N ILE A 59 -28.33 15.26 -5.49
CA ILE A 59 -28.92 14.69 -6.71
C ILE A 59 -29.83 13.48 -6.48
N ASP A 60 -30.03 13.05 -5.23
CA ASP A 60 -30.74 11.82 -4.89
C ASP A 60 -32.11 11.73 -5.57
N ASP A 61 -32.94 12.76 -5.43
CA ASP A 61 -34.28 12.76 -6.03
C ASP A 61 -34.26 12.65 -7.55
N PHE A 62 -33.29 13.31 -8.21
CA PHE A 62 -33.18 13.28 -9.66
C PHE A 62 -32.70 11.90 -10.14
N ILE A 63 -31.67 11.35 -9.50
CA ILE A 63 -31.08 10.10 -9.96
C ILE A 63 -32.02 8.90 -9.74
N HIS A 64 -32.76 8.88 -8.63
CA HIS A 64 -33.75 7.82 -8.37
C HIS A 64 -34.93 7.86 -9.37
N LYS A 65 -35.36 9.05 -9.80
CA LYS A 65 -36.39 9.19 -10.84
C LYS A 65 -35.90 8.67 -12.20
N ALA A 66 -34.67 9.03 -12.61
CA ALA A 66 -34.10 8.51 -13.85
C ALA A 66 -33.91 6.97 -13.80
N LEU A 67 -33.36 6.44 -12.70
CA LEU A 67 -33.16 5.00 -12.50
C LEU A 67 -34.48 4.22 -12.58
N SER A 68 -35.50 4.64 -11.84
CA SER A 68 -36.79 3.95 -11.79
C SER A 68 -37.49 3.96 -13.15
N PHE A 69 -37.46 5.09 -13.85
CA PHE A 69 -38.06 5.22 -15.17
C PHE A 69 -37.37 4.32 -16.20
N TYR A 70 -36.04 4.41 -16.35
CA TYR A 70 -35.34 3.64 -17.38
C TYR A 70 -35.28 2.14 -17.10
N LYS A 71 -35.34 1.75 -15.82
CA LYS A 71 -35.54 0.34 -15.45
C LYS A 71 -36.91 -0.19 -15.91
N LYS A 72 -37.98 0.60 -15.72
CA LYS A 72 -39.35 0.22 -16.11
C LYS A 72 -39.54 0.19 -17.63
N GLN A 73 -38.81 1.02 -18.36
CA GLN A 73 -38.87 1.11 -19.82
C GLN A 73 -37.93 0.14 -20.55
N ASP A 74 -37.24 -0.74 -19.82
CA ASP A 74 -36.22 -1.67 -20.36
C ASP A 74 -35.18 -0.96 -21.26
N ASN A 75 -34.84 0.30 -20.93
CA ASN A 75 -33.82 1.06 -21.65
C ASN A 75 -32.47 0.86 -20.98
N ASP A 76 -31.81 -0.25 -21.31
CA ASP A 76 -30.54 -0.67 -20.72
C ASP A 76 -29.45 0.41 -20.75
N VAL A 77 -29.34 1.18 -21.84
CA VAL A 77 -28.27 2.17 -22.00
C VAL A 77 -28.48 3.36 -21.06
N LEU A 78 -29.69 3.93 -21.01
CA LEU A 78 -29.99 5.05 -20.12
C LEU A 78 -30.10 4.60 -18.66
N TYR A 79 -30.55 3.37 -18.41
CA TYR A 79 -30.48 2.74 -17.10
C TYR A 79 -29.02 2.63 -16.63
N ALA A 80 -28.12 2.14 -17.48
CA ALA A 80 -26.71 2.03 -17.15
C ALA A 80 -26.03 3.40 -16.94
N LYS A 81 -26.36 4.42 -17.73
CA LYS A 81 -25.90 5.81 -17.49
C LYS A 81 -26.39 6.34 -16.14
N SER A 82 -27.63 6.04 -15.77
CA SER A 82 -28.19 6.40 -14.46
C SER A 82 -27.46 5.65 -13.33
N ARG A 83 -27.18 4.34 -13.49
CA ARG A 83 -26.39 3.56 -12.54
C ARG A 83 -24.97 4.11 -12.40
N TYR A 84 -24.32 4.50 -13.49
CA TYR A 84 -23.00 5.13 -13.47
C TYR A 84 -22.97 6.39 -12.59
N LEU A 85 -23.92 7.32 -12.78
CA LEU A 85 -23.99 8.54 -11.99
C LEU A 85 -24.33 8.26 -10.52
N PHE A 86 -25.23 7.31 -10.26
CA PHE A 86 -25.56 6.89 -8.89
C PHE A 86 -24.36 6.26 -8.18
N GLY A 87 -23.61 5.39 -8.87
CA GLY A 87 -22.38 4.80 -8.35
C GLY A 87 -21.32 5.87 -8.04
N TRP A 88 -21.21 6.90 -8.88
CA TRP A 88 -20.32 8.03 -8.59
C TRP A 88 -20.78 8.86 -7.38
N HIS A 89 -22.08 9.12 -7.26
CA HIS A 89 -22.65 9.79 -6.10
C HIS A 89 -22.35 9.03 -4.80
N LEU A 90 -22.56 7.70 -4.78
CA LEU A 90 -22.20 6.85 -3.64
C LEU A 90 -20.70 6.92 -3.32
N ALA A 91 -19.84 6.92 -4.33
CA ALA A 91 -18.39 7.02 -4.13
C ALA A 91 -17.99 8.37 -3.52
N VAL A 92 -18.60 9.48 -3.96
CA VAL A 92 -18.38 10.82 -3.39
C VAL A 92 -18.89 10.90 -1.95
N ALA A 93 -19.99 10.21 -1.63
CA ALA A 93 -20.49 10.06 -0.27
C ALA A 93 -19.64 9.10 0.61
N GLY A 94 -18.58 8.49 0.06
CA GLY A 94 -17.68 7.57 0.76
C GLY A 94 -18.21 6.13 0.89
N ASN A 95 -19.34 5.79 0.26
CA ASN A 95 -19.90 4.45 0.27
C ASN A 95 -19.30 3.59 -0.86
N PHE A 96 -18.01 3.28 -0.71
CA PHE A 96 -17.20 2.65 -1.76
C PHE A 96 -17.63 1.22 -2.13
N ILE A 97 -18.14 0.44 -1.17
CA ILE A 97 -18.54 -0.96 -1.43
C ILE A 97 -19.78 -0.97 -2.33
N GLU A 98 -20.82 -0.23 -1.95
CA GLU A 98 -22.03 -0.13 -2.75
C GLU A 98 -21.74 0.55 -4.11
N ALA A 99 -20.93 1.61 -4.11
CA ALA A 99 -20.49 2.25 -5.35
C ALA A 99 -19.83 1.26 -6.32
N HIS A 100 -19.00 0.34 -5.83
CA HIS A 100 -18.37 -0.68 -6.66
C HIS A 100 -19.41 -1.59 -7.33
N GLU A 101 -20.37 -2.12 -6.56
CA GLU A 101 -21.44 -2.99 -7.08
C GLU A 101 -22.28 -2.28 -8.15
N VAL A 102 -22.68 -1.05 -7.86
CA VAL A 102 -23.47 -0.21 -8.78
C VAL A 102 -22.72 0.06 -10.09
N LEU A 103 -21.44 0.40 -10.01
CA LEU A 103 -20.61 0.66 -11.19
C LEU A 103 -20.36 -0.62 -12.01
N MET A 104 -20.17 -1.77 -11.35
CA MET A 104 -20.01 -3.05 -12.04
C MET A 104 -21.26 -3.44 -12.82
N GLU A 105 -22.46 -3.22 -12.27
CA GLU A 105 -23.70 -3.41 -13.03
C GLU A 105 -23.79 -2.50 -14.24
N ALA A 106 -23.50 -1.20 -14.07
CA ALA A 106 -23.47 -0.25 -15.18
C ALA A 106 -22.53 -0.71 -16.30
N PHE A 107 -21.33 -1.20 -15.94
CA PHE A 107 -20.37 -1.74 -16.89
C PHE A 107 -20.93 -2.93 -17.67
N VAL A 108 -21.60 -3.88 -17.01
CA VAL A 108 -22.18 -5.07 -17.66
C VAL A 108 -23.24 -4.69 -18.68
N PHE A 109 -24.15 -3.77 -18.36
CA PHE A 109 -25.15 -3.30 -19.32
C PHE A 109 -24.50 -2.60 -20.52
N LEU A 110 -23.56 -1.68 -20.28
CA LEU A 110 -22.87 -0.97 -21.37
C LEU A 110 -22.06 -1.90 -22.27
N LYS A 111 -21.43 -2.92 -21.68
CA LYS A 111 -20.68 -3.95 -22.41
C LYS A 111 -21.57 -4.80 -23.31
N ARG A 112 -22.80 -5.13 -22.89
CA ARG A 112 -23.78 -5.87 -23.74
C ARG A 112 -24.24 -5.07 -24.96
N HIS A 113 -24.11 -3.76 -24.92
CA HIS A 113 -24.58 -2.82 -25.96
C HIS A 113 -23.43 -2.11 -26.68
N ASP A 114 -22.19 -2.62 -26.54
CA ASP A 114 -20.97 -2.10 -27.18
C ASP A 114 -20.75 -0.58 -26.99
N LYS A 115 -21.12 -0.06 -25.81
CA LYS A 115 -20.95 1.37 -25.46
C LYS A 115 -19.56 1.65 -24.91
N TYR A 116 -18.54 1.48 -25.75
CA TYR A 116 -17.13 1.57 -25.34
C TYR A 116 -16.75 2.90 -24.67
N ARG A 117 -17.25 4.04 -25.19
CA ARG A 117 -16.98 5.35 -24.59
C ARG A 117 -17.46 5.38 -23.14
N GLU A 118 -18.72 5.03 -22.89
CA GLU A 118 -19.29 4.98 -21.55
C GLU A 118 -18.63 3.91 -20.67
N MET A 119 -18.28 2.73 -21.21
CA MET A 119 -17.54 1.70 -20.48
C MET A 119 -16.23 2.25 -19.92
N SER A 120 -15.48 3.03 -20.72
CA SER A 120 -14.22 3.62 -20.27
C SER A 120 -14.41 4.59 -19.10
N LEU A 121 -15.52 5.34 -19.07
CA LEU A 121 -15.85 6.23 -17.95
C LEU A 121 -16.14 5.43 -16.69
N VAL A 122 -16.86 4.30 -16.81
CA VAL A 122 -17.14 3.40 -15.68
C VAL A 122 -15.85 2.79 -15.14
N LEU A 123 -14.96 2.29 -16.01
CA LEU A 123 -13.66 1.72 -15.62
C LEU A 123 -12.82 2.74 -14.83
N ASN A 124 -12.78 4.00 -15.28
CA ASN A 124 -12.09 5.07 -14.56
C ASN A 124 -12.70 5.33 -13.16
N ARG A 125 -14.03 5.23 -13.00
CA ARG A 125 -14.68 5.35 -11.68
C ARG A 125 -14.48 4.12 -10.80
N LEU A 126 -14.53 2.92 -11.38
CA LEU A 126 -14.19 1.68 -10.68
C LEU A 126 -12.78 1.74 -10.12
N ALA A 127 -11.82 2.23 -10.91
CA ALA A 127 -10.45 2.41 -10.45
C ALA A 127 -10.33 3.40 -9.30
N TYR A 128 -11.10 4.49 -9.31
CA TYR A 128 -11.18 5.41 -8.16
C TYR A 128 -11.67 4.67 -6.90
N VAL A 129 -12.77 3.93 -7.00
CA VAL A 129 -13.33 3.18 -5.87
C VAL A 129 -12.35 2.12 -5.37
N GLN A 130 -11.75 1.35 -6.27
CA GLN A 130 -10.77 0.31 -5.98
C GLN A 130 -9.50 0.86 -5.32
N ASN A 131 -9.04 2.04 -5.74
CA ASN A 131 -7.93 2.73 -5.09
C ASN A 131 -8.25 3.08 -3.62
N HIS A 132 -9.51 3.39 -3.30
CA HIS A 132 -9.94 3.67 -1.91
C HIS A 132 -10.22 2.40 -1.09
N THR A 133 -10.59 1.28 -1.72
CA THR A 133 -10.79 -0.01 -1.05
C THR A 133 -9.52 -0.87 -0.96
N GLY A 134 -8.42 -0.43 -1.59
CA GLY A 134 -7.12 -1.13 -1.56
C GLY A 134 -6.93 -2.18 -2.65
N ALA A 135 -7.85 -2.28 -3.63
CA ALA A 135 -7.75 -3.14 -4.80
C ALA A 135 -6.87 -2.49 -5.89
N ILE A 136 -5.60 -2.21 -5.57
CA ILE A 136 -4.69 -1.40 -6.39
C ILE A 136 -4.44 -2.00 -7.77
N GLU A 137 -4.21 -3.31 -7.87
CA GLU A 137 -3.96 -3.96 -9.18
C GLU A 137 -5.17 -3.87 -10.11
N ASP A 138 -6.37 -4.06 -9.55
CA ASP A 138 -7.61 -3.94 -10.33
C ASP A 138 -7.83 -2.49 -10.79
N ALA A 139 -7.49 -1.51 -9.94
CA ALA A 139 -7.55 -0.10 -10.31
C ALA A 139 -6.58 0.24 -11.46
N ILE A 140 -5.35 -0.28 -11.41
CA ILE A 140 -4.36 -0.11 -12.47
C ILE A 140 -4.84 -0.76 -13.77
N ALA A 141 -5.35 -1.98 -13.71
CA ALA A 141 -5.87 -2.70 -14.89
C ALA A 141 -7.04 -1.92 -15.53
N ASN A 142 -8.03 -1.51 -14.74
CA ASN A 142 -9.17 -0.74 -15.22
C ASN A 142 -8.77 0.60 -15.85
N LEU A 143 -7.77 1.29 -15.30
CA LEU A 143 -7.26 2.53 -15.90
C LEU A 143 -6.53 2.29 -17.22
N LYS A 144 -5.72 1.23 -17.31
CA LYS A 144 -5.07 0.85 -18.59
C LYS A 144 -6.10 0.54 -19.67
N ASP A 145 -7.09 -0.29 -19.36
CA ASP A 145 -8.19 -0.62 -20.28
C ASP A 145 -8.97 0.64 -20.69
N SER A 146 -9.25 1.54 -19.74
CA SER A 146 -9.93 2.81 -20.02
C SER A 146 -9.12 3.71 -20.95
N ILE A 147 -7.81 3.81 -20.72
CA ILE A 147 -6.90 4.59 -21.57
C ILE A 147 -6.84 4.02 -22.98
N ASP A 148 -6.74 2.70 -23.13
CA ASP A 148 -6.66 2.04 -24.43
C ASP A 148 -7.97 2.20 -25.22
N ILE A 149 -9.13 2.02 -24.58
CA ILE A 149 -10.43 2.30 -25.21
C ILE A 149 -10.51 3.75 -25.72
N ASN A 150 -10.09 4.74 -24.92
CA ASN A 150 -10.15 6.14 -25.36
C ASN A 150 -9.15 6.46 -26.45
N ARG A 151 -8.00 5.77 -26.49
CA ARG A 151 -7.02 5.89 -27.58
C ARG A 151 -7.61 5.37 -28.88
N ASP A 152 -8.25 4.20 -28.86
CA ASP A 152 -8.90 3.60 -30.03
C ASP A 152 -10.05 4.48 -30.56
N LEU A 153 -10.75 5.17 -29.65
CA LEU A 153 -11.82 6.12 -29.99
C LEU A 153 -11.30 7.52 -30.39
N GLY A 154 -10.00 7.80 -30.29
CA GLY A 154 -9.42 9.12 -30.58
C GLY A 154 -9.81 10.23 -29.58
N ILE A 155 -10.19 9.88 -28.35
CA ILE A 155 -10.63 10.83 -27.31
C ILE A 155 -9.43 11.24 -26.45
N ASN A 156 -8.57 12.10 -26.99
CA ASN A 156 -7.27 12.46 -26.39
C ASN A 156 -7.38 13.08 -24.97
N HIS A 157 -8.39 13.91 -24.72
CA HIS A 157 -8.61 14.49 -23.39
C HIS A 157 -8.77 13.41 -22.30
N ASN A 158 -9.56 12.37 -22.57
CA ASN A 158 -9.73 11.25 -21.63
C ASN A 158 -8.45 10.43 -21.49
N VAL A 159 -7.69 10.20 -22.57
CA VAL A 159 -6.39 9.51 -22.51
C VAL A 159 -5.46 10.22 -21.52
N ILE A 160 -5.39 11.56 -21.56
CA ILE A 160 -4.52 12.33 -20.67
C ILE A 160 -5.07 12.33 -19.24
N GLN A 161 -6.37 12.58 -19.08
CA GLN A 161 -7.02 12.61 -17.77
C GLN A 161 -6.89 11.27 -17.03
N PHE A 162 -7.10 10.16 -17.73
CA PHE A 162 -7.02 8.82 -17.15
C PHE A 162 -5.58 8.36 -16.98
N SER A 163 -4.66 8.79 -17.84
CA SER A 163 -3.22 8.61 -17.63
C SER A 163 -2.73 9.30 -16.36
N ARG A 164 -3.24 10.48 -16.04
CA ARG A 164 -2.98 11.15 -14.76
C ARG A 164 -3.56 10.34 -13.60
N ASN A 165 -4.80 9.87 -13.69
CA ASN A 165 -5.41 9.06 -12.62
C ASN A 165 -4.60 7.78 -12.38
N LEU A 166 -4.09 7.14 -13.44
CA LEU A 166 -3.18 6.00 -13.35
C LEU A 166 -1.90 6.37 -12.62
N ALA A 167 -1.27 7.49 -12.98
CA ALA A 167 -0.09 7.96 -12.27
C ALA A 167 -0.38 8.23 -10.78
N THR A 168 -1.53 8.79 -10.42
CA THR A 168 -1.93 8.96 -9.02
C THR A 168 -2.04 7.63 -8.27
N VAL A 169 -2.65 6.60 -8.87
CA VAL A 169 -2.73 5.26 -8.26
C VAL A 169 -1.33 4.65 -8.10
N LEU A 170 -0.49 4.76 -9.13
CA LEU A 170 0.88 4.27 -9.11
C LEU A 170 1.70 4.95 -7.99
N ILE A 171 1.69 6.29 -7.93
CA ILE A 171 2.35 7.08 -6.87
C ILE A 171 1.87 6.65 -5.48
N ARG A 172 0.54 6.55 -5.27
CA ARG A 172 -0.02 6.12 -3.96
C ARG A 172 0.38 4.70 -3.59
N SER A 173 0.60 3.82 -4.57
CA SER A 173 1.05 2.44 -4.36
C SER A 173 2.57 2.30 -4.19
N GLY A 174 3.30 3.42 -4.23
CA GLY A 174 4.76 3.48 -4.17
C GLY A 174 5.47 3.11 -5.48
N ARG A 175 4.75 3.08 -6.61
CA ARG A 175 5.27 2.74 -7.95
C ARG A 175 5.73 3.97 -8.73
N PHE A 176 6.75 4.68 -8.22
CA PHE A 176 7.13 5.99 -8.76
C PHE A 176 7.79 5.90 -10.13
N HIS A 177 8.58 4.85 -10.37
CA HIS A 177 9.20 4.62 -11.68
C HIS A 177 8.15 4.40 -12.76
N ASP A 178 7.19 3.50 -12.51
CA ASP A 178 6.08 3.24 -13.43
C ASP A 178 5.27 4.53 -13.69
N ALA A 179 4.98 5.30 -12.64
CA ALA A 179 4.26 6.57 -12.77
C ALA A 179 5.03 7.57 -13.63
N LEU A 180 6.35 7.69 -13.42
CA LEU A 180 7.20 8.60 -14.18
C LEU A 180 7.27 8.17 -15.65
N THR A 181 7.59 6.91 -15.92
CA THR A 181 7.69 6.34 -17.27
C THR A 181 6.36 6.51 -18.03
N HIS A 182 5.24 6.23 -17.36
CA HIS A 182 3.91 6.42 -17.93
C HIS A 182 3.66 7.89 -18.31
N LEU A 183 3.86 8.82 -17.38
CA LEU A 183 3.64 10.25 -17.64
C LEU A 183 4.59 10.80 -18.72
N GLN A 184 5.84 10.37 -18.74
CA GLN A 184 6.81 10.76 -19.77
C GLN A 184 6.35 10.33 -21.17
N SER A 185 5.82 9.10 -21.30
CA SER A 185 5.31 8.60 -22.58
C SER A 185 4.16 9.46 -23.13
N LYS A 186 3.41 10.12 -22.24
CA LYS A 186 2.27 10.98 -22.59
C LYS A 186 2.63 12.43 -22.83
N MET A 187 3.88 12.83 -22.58
CA MET A 187 4.27 14.24 -22.61
C MET A 187 4.12 14.89 -24.00
N ASN A 188 4.28 14.10 -25.06
CA ASN A 188 4.12 14.56 -26.46
C ASN A 188 2.65 14.62 -26.90
N GLU A 189 1.74 13.99 -26.15
CA GLU A 189 0.29 13.98 -26.39
C GLU A 189 -0.40 15.16 -25.66
N LEU A 190 0.34 16.03 -24.94
CA LEU A 190 -0.19 17.14 -24.13
C LEU A 190 -0.63 18.38 -24.93
N THR A 191 -1.01 18.23 -26.20
CA THR A 191 -1.56 19.32 -27.00
C THR A 191 -3.00 19.61 -26.57
N ASP A 192 -3.36 20.89 -26.42
CA ASP A 192 -4.74 21.35 -26.15
C ASP A 192 -5.35 20.99 -24.77
N LEU A 193 -4.53 20.91 -23.73
CA LEU A 193 -5.02 20.79 -22.35
C LEU A 193 -5.58 22.12 -21.80
N ASP A 194 -6.64 22.03 -21.01
CA ASP A 194 -7.05 23.18 -20.18
C ASP A 194 -6.02 23.44 -19.05
N GLU A 195 -6.06 24.64 -18.49
CA GLU A 195 -5.10 25.07 -17.47
C GLU A 195 -5.11 24.14 -16.23
N GLY A 196 -6.29 23.72 -15.77
CA GLY A 196 -6.43 22.83 -14.61
C GLY A 196 -5.89 21.43 -14.89
N GLU A 197 -6.10 20.91 -16.10
CA GLU A 197 -5.52 19.63 -16.52
C GLU A 197 -4.00 19.70 -16.62
N ARG A 198 -3.49 20.79 -17.21
CA ARG A 198 -2.05 21.03 -17.27
C ARG A 198 -1.46 21.08 -15.86
N LEU A 199 -2.07 21.80 -14.93
CA LEU A 199 -1.64 21.84 -13.53
C LEU A 199 -1.58 20.44 -12.92
N ARG A 200 -2.67 19.67 -13.00
CA ARG A 200 -2.75 18.35 -12.37
C ARG A 200 -1.79 17.33 -12.98
N PHE A 201 -1.50 17.42 -14.28
CA PHE A 201 -0.43 16.65 -14.90
C PHE A 201 0.94 17.02 -14.33
N GLU A 202 1.27 18.32 -14.29
CA GLU A 202 2.55 18.80 -13.77
C GLU A 202 2.73 18.45 -12.28
N LEU A 203 1.65 18.42 -11.49
CA LEU A 203 1.65 17.96 -10.09
C LEU A 203 2.13 16.51 -9.98
N GLY A 204 1.46 15.58 -10.66
CA GLY A 204 1.83 14.16 -10.64
C GLY A 204 3.23 13.92 -11.21
N TYR A 205 3.55 14.55 -12.34
CA TYR A 205 4.86 14.41 -12.99
C TYR A 205 6.02 14.89 -12.11
N SER A 206 5.85 16.06 -11.47
CA SER A 206 6.88 16.63 -10.60
C SER A 206 7.07 15.79 -9.34
N LEU A 207 5.99 15.26 -8.76
CA LEU A 207 6.11 14.40 -7.59
C LEU A 207 6.86 13.10 -7.94
N SER A 208 6.53 12.44 -9.06
CA SER A 208 7.27 11.26 -9.52
C SER A 208 8.75 11.58 -9.78
N LEU A 209 9.07 12.70 -10.43
CA LEU A 209 10.46 13.13 -10.63
C LEU A 209 11.22 13.27 -9.30
N ALA A 210 10.59 13.88 -8.30
CA ALA A 210 11.21 14.09 -7.00
C ALA A 210 11.52 12.78 -6.27
N PHE A 211 10.59 11.80 -6.31
CA PHE A 211 10.84 10.48 -5.73
C PHE A 211 11.92 9.69 -6.47
N MET A 212 12.09 9.94 -7.77
CA MET A 212 13.22 9.40 -8.56
C MET A 212 14.54 10.16 -8.35
N GLY A 213 14.56 11.16 -7.45
CA GLY A 213 15.76 11.92 -7.07
C GLY A 213 16.01 13.21 -7.86
N ASP A 214 15.17 13.57 -8.83
CA ASP A 214 15.27 14.83 -9.59
C ASP A 214 14.41 15.95 -8.96
N THR A 215 14.70 16.25 -7.69
CA THR A 215 14.02 17.31 -6.92
C THR A 215 14.18 18.69 -7.56
N GLY A 216 15.34 18.98 -8.16
CA GLY A 216 15.63 20.25 -8.81
C GLY A 216 14.69 20.54 -9.98
N ARG A 217 14.52 19.57 -10.89
CA ARG A 217 13.56 19.70 -12.00
C ARG A 217 12.12 19.72 -11.51
N ALA A 218 11.78 18.88 -10.54
CA ALA A 218 10.45 18.86 -9.94
C ALA A 218 10.03 20.23 -9.36
N ILE A 219 10.92 20.88 -8.60
CA ILE A 219 10.67 22.22 -8.05
C ILE A 219 10.49 23.25 -9.17
N LYS A 220 11.33 23.20 -10.21
CA LYS A 220 11.25 24.12 -11.36
C LYS A 220 9.91 23.96 -12.10
N ASN A 221 9.47 22.72 -12.31
CA ASN A 221 8.20 22.41 -12.96
C ASN A 221 7.02 22.93 -12.15
N LEU A 222 6.93 22.61 -10.85
CA LEU A 222 5.83 23.12 -10.01
C LEU A 222 5.80 24.64 -9.90
N LYS A 223 6.95 25.30 -9.79
CA LYS A 223 6.98 26.78 -9.79
C LYS A 223 6.41 27.35 -11.10
N SER A 224 6.70 26.70 -12.23
CA SER A 224 6.20 27.10 -13.54
C SER A 224 4.70 26.79 -13.70
N ALA A 225 4.24 25.67 -13.14
CA ALA A 225 2.84 25.27 -13.14
C ALA A 225 1.94 26.14 -12.26
N LYS A 226 2.51 26.91 -11.32
CA LYS A 226 1.78 27.82 -10.44
C LYS A 226 0.84 28.78 -11.18
N LYS A 227 1.20 29.18 -12.41
CA LYS A 227 0.39 30.08 -13.24
C LYS A 227 -0.96 29.48 -13.66
N TYR A 228 -1.09 28.16 -13.62
CA TYR A 228 -2.32 27.43 -13.94
C TYR A 228 -3.21 27.17 -12.72
N LEU A 229 -2.86 27.71 -11.53
CA LEU A 229 -3.71 27.59 -10.35
C LEU A 229 -4.99 28.41 -10.54
N THR A 230 -6.12 27.71 -10.62
CA THR A 230 -7.46 28.30 -10.75
C THR A 230 -8.02 28.74 -9.39
N SER A 231 -9.29 29.14 -9.31
CA SER A 231 -9.97 29.45 -8.04
C SER A 231 -10.20 28.21 -7.16
N VAL A 232 -10.11 26.99 -7.72
CA VAL A 232 -10.41 25.73 -7.05
C VAL A 232 -9.48 25.49 -5.86
N ASN A 233 -10.06 25.37 -4.65
CA ASN A 233 -9.28 25.21 -3.42
C ASN A 233 -8.52 23.88 -3.37
N VAL A 234 -9.06 22.80 -3.93
CA VAL A 234 -8.43 21.46 -3.94
C VAL A 234 -7.10 21.49 -4.69
N ASP A 235 -7.07 22.01 -5.91
CA ASP A 235 -5.85 22.09 -6.72
C ASP A 235 -4.77 22.94 -6.03
N LYS A 236 -5.16 24.02 -5.33
CA LYS A 236 -4.24 24.81 -4.50
C LYS A 236 -3.70 24.01 -3.32
N SER A 237 -4.55 23.25 -2.63
CA SER A 237 -4.13 22.42 -1.50
C SER A 237 -3.08 21.40 -1.93
N VAL A 238 -3.38 20.64 -2.99
CA VAL A 238 -2.46 19.63 -3.54
C VAL A 238 -1.16 20.26 -4.04
N TYR A 239 -1.23 21.44 -4.66
CA TYR A 239 -0.03 22.18 -5.06
C TYR A 239 0.90 22.49 -3.90
N HIS A 240 0.35 23.04 -2.81
CA HIS A 240 1.13 23.38 -1.62
C HIS A 240 1.67 22.13 -0.90
N GLU A 241 0.88 21.07 -0.85
CA GLU A 241 1.27 19.77 -0.31
C GLU A 241 2.47 19.20 -1.08
N TYR A 242 2.35 19.04 -2.40
CA TYR A 242 3.40 18.42 -3.23
C TYR A 242 4.67 19.27 -3.25
N LEU A 243 4.55 20.60 -3.42
CA LEU A 243 5.73 21.47 -3.38
C LEU A 243 6.42 21.43 -2.00
N GLY A 244 5.63 21.35 -0.92
CA GLY A 244 6.14 21.18 0.43
C GLY A 244 6.86 19.85 0.64
N TRP A 245 6.28 18.76 0.13
CA TRP A 245 6.89 17.43 0.18
C TRP A 245 8.22 17.39 -0.57
N ILE A 246 8.25 17.94 -1.79
CA ILE A 246 9.48 17.99 -2.59
C ILE A 246 10.55 18.84 -1.90
N TYR A 247 10.17 19.94 -1.23
CA TYR A 247 11.13 20.69 -0.41
C TYR A 247 11.65 19.90 0.79
N ASN A 248 10.84 19.05 1.43
CA ASN A 248 11.33 18.15 2.48
C ASN A 248 12.33 17.13 1.91
N LEU A 249 12.01 16.50 0.77
CA LEU A 249 12.89 15.54 0.10
C LEU A 249 14.24 16.18 -0.29
N ASP A 250 14.21 17.44 -0.72
CA ASP A 250 15.40 18.21 -1.09
C ASP A 250 16.16 18.81 0.12
N GLY A 251 15.66 18.63 1.34
CA GLY A 251 16.26 19.19 2.55
C GLY A 251 16.07 20.70 2.75
N GLN A 252 15.19 21.34 1.96
CA GLN A 252 14.85 22.77 2.08
C GLN A 252 13.73 23.00 3.12
N TYR A 253 13.96 22.58 4.36
CA TYR A 253 12.91 22.48 5.40
C TYR A 253 12.23 23.81 5.73
N GLU A 254 12.93 24.94 5.70
CA GLU A 254 12.32 26.27 5.91
C GLU A 254 11.28 26.61 4.84
N LYS A 255 11.61 26.30 3.57
CA LYS A 255 10.69 26.50 2.43
C LYS A 255 9.55 25.50 2.49
N ALA A 256 9.81 24.26 2.89
CA ALA A 256 8.78 23.27 3.12
C ALA A 256 7.79 23.76 4.17
N ALA A 257 8.26 24.12 5.37
CA ALA A 257 7.42 24.59 6.47
C ALA A 257 6.57 25.82 6.09
N LYS A 258 7.16 26.80 5.39
CA LYS A 258 6.42 27.97 4.90
C LYS A 258 5.32 27.58 3.90
N THR A 259 5.64 26.69 2.96
CA THR A 259 4.71 26.25 1.92
C THR A 259 3.57 25.42 2.50
N LEU A 260 3.88 24.49 3.40
CA LEU A 260 2.92 23.59 4.04
C LEU A 260 2.01 24.33 5.00
N LYS A 261 2.49 25.35 5.75
CA LYS A 261 1.63 26.24 6.55
C LYS A 261 0.56 26.93 5.71
N ALA A 262 0.88 27.34 4.48
CA ALA A 262 -0.12 27.88 3.56
C ALA A 262 -1.09 26.79 3.09
N GLY A 263 -0.58 25.59 2.77
CA GLY A 263 -1.38 24.42 2.42
C GLY A 263 -2.40 24.04 3.51
N VAL A 264 -1.99 23.96 4.77
CA VAL A 264 -2.88 23.61 5.90
C VAL A 264 -4.07 24.58 5.98
N LYS A 265 -3.86 25.89 5.79
CA LYS A 265 -4.96 26.88 5.80
C LYS A 265 -5.98 26.63 4.69
N ILE A 266 -5.53 26.15 3.54
CA ILE A 266 -6.39 25.84 2.40
C ILE A 266 -7.10 24.50 2.65
N ALA A 267 -6.38 23.47 3.08
CA ALA A 267 -6.91 22.16 3.43
C ALA A 267 -8.05 22.25 4.46
N VAL A 268 -7.88 23.04 5.53
CA VAL A 268 -8.92 23.24 6.55
C VAL A 268 -10.18 23.90 5.98
N ARG A 269 -10.04 24.80 4.99
CA ARG A 269 -11.21 25.42 4.31
C ARG A 269 -11.93 24.45 3.38
N ILE A 270 -11.24 23.47 2.83
CA ILE A 270 -11.86 22.40 2.03
C ILE A 270 -12.66 21.49 2.96
N GLY A 271 -12.04 21.06 4.06
CA GLY A 271 -12.68 20.25 5.08
C GLY A 271 -11.71 19.98 6.22
N PRO A 272 -12.04 20.33 7.48
CA PRO A 272 -11.14 20.16 8.63
C PRO A 272 -10.83 18.68 8.92
N GLU A 273 -11.71 17.77 8.52
CA GLU A 273 -11.61 16.33 8.71
C GLU A 273 -11.42 15.65 7.36
N SER A 274 -10.34 16.02 6.69
CA SER A 274 -10.00 15.49 5.37
C SER A 274 -8.56 14.99 5.33
N THR A 275 -8.30 14.10 4.38
CA THR A 275 -6.96 13.62 4.06
C THR A 275 -5.99 14.77 3.76
N TYR A 276 -6.46 15.86 3.13
CA TYR A 276 -5.62 17.04 2.88
C TYR A 276 -5.07 17.65 4.17
N VAL A 277 -5.84 17.61 5.26
CA VAL A 277 -5.42 18.16 6.56
C VAL A 277 -4.44 17.23 7.26
N SER A 278 -4.74 15.92 7.36
CA SER A 278 -3.84 14.94 7.99
C SER A 278 -2.48 14.93 7.28
N GLN A 279 -2.47 14.76 5.95
CA GLN A 279 -1.25 14.66 5.15
C GLN A 279 -0.41 15.95 5.19
N THR A 280 -1.03 17.11 4.93
CA THR A 280 -0.28 18.38 4.90
C THR A 280 0.29 18.73 6.27
N LYS A 281 -0.44 18.46 7.37
CA LYS A 281 0.08 18.67 8.73
C LYS A 281 1.22 17.70 9.05
N ARG A 282 1.11 16.43 8.68
CA ARG A 282 2.18 15.46 8.91
C ARG A 282 3.43 15.80 8.10
N LEU A 283 3.31 16.25 6.85
CA LEU A 283 4.43 16.81 6.07
C LEU A 283 5.06 18.04 6.76
N LEU A 284 4.24 18.89 7.36
CA LEU A 284 4.72 20.07 8.11
C LEU A 284 5.49 19.63 9.36
N ALA A 285 5.04 18.56 10.02
CA ALA A 285 5.76 17.96 11.13
C ALA A 285 7.11 17.36 10.70
N ASP A 286 7.17 16.70 9.54
CA ASP A 286 8.44 16.24 8.94
C ASP A 286 9.41 17.42 8.71
N ALA A 287 8.91 18.55 8.20
CA ALA A 287 9.71 19.76 8.02
C ALA A 287 10.25 20.29 9.36
N TYR A 288 9.43 20.26 10.42
CA TYR A 288 9.85 20.67 11.76
C TYR A 288 10.88 19.73 12.38
N VAL A 289 10.81 18.42 12.11
CA VAL A 289 11.89 17.49 12.49
C VAL A 289 13.20 17.89 11.79
N GLY A 290 13.15 18.18 10.48
CA GLY A 290 14.32 18.65 9.73
C GLY A 290 14.91 19.98 10.24
N LEU A 291 14.05 20.87 10.74
CA LEU A 291 14.45 22.12 11.41
C LEU A 291 14.91 21.94 12.86
N LYS A 292 14.80 20.73 13.41
CA LYS A 292 15.05 20.41 14.84
C LYS A 292 14.11 21.16 15.80
N GLU A 293 12.93 21.56 15.34
CA GLU A 293 11.87 22.17 16.14
C GLU A 293 10.95 21.09 16.72
N PHE A 294 11.47 20.23 17.59
CA PHE A 294 10.80 18.98 17.99
C PHE A 294 9.46 19.17 18.72
N ASP A 295 9.29 20.24 19.48
CA ASP A 295 8.00 20.53 20.15
C ASP A 295 6.91 20.92 19.14
N LEU A 296 7.28 21.67 18.10
CA LEU A 296 6.37 22.00 17.01
C LEU A 296 6.09 20.78 16.13
N ALA A 297 7.10 19.94 15.87
CA ALA A 297 6.92 18.68 15.17
C ALA A 297 5.93 17.77 15.89
N GLU A 298 6.12 17.54 17.19
CA GLU A 298 5.22 16.69 17.98
C GLU A 298 3.80 17.24 18.01
N LYS A 299 3.63 18.53 18.32
CA LYS A 299 2.30 19.16 18.35
C LYS A 299 1.59 19.00 17.01
N THR A 300 2.28 19.32 15.92
CA THR A 300 1.71 19.26 14.56
C THR A 300 1.36 17.81 14.17
N ALA A 301 2.22 16.84 14.51
CA ALA A 301 1.97 15.43 14.26
C ALA A 301 0.80 14.88 15.10
N ARG A 302 0.60 15.34 16.35
CA ARG A 302 -0.58 14.96 17.16
C ARG A 302 -1.88 15.48 16.54
N GLU A 303 -1.86 16.71 16.04
CA GLU A 303 -3.01 17.27 15.32
C GLU A 303 -3.30 16.51 14.02
N ALA A 304 -2.26 16.08 13.29
CA ALA A 304 -2.40 15.25 12.10
C ALA A 304 -2.97 13.86 12.44
N LEU A 305 -2.44 13.22 13.49
CA LEU A 305 -2.88 11.91 13.97
C LEU A 305 -4.37 11.93 14.35
N ALA A 306 -4.82 12.94 15.09
CA ALA A 306 -6.22 13.04 15.51
C ALA A 306 -7.19 13.09 14.32
N VAL A 307 -6.81 13.81 13.25
CA VAL A 307 -7.58 13.83 12.01
C VAL A 307 -7.52 12.47 11.32
N ALA A 308 -6.33 11.89 11.17
CA ALA A 308 -6.11 10.60 10.50
C ALA A 308 -6.89 9.45 11.18
N GLU A 309 -6.94 9.41 12.51
CA GLU A 309 -7.73 8.42 13.27
C GLU A 309 -9.22 8.58 13.02
N LYS A 310 -9.72 9.83 13.00
CA LYS A 310 -11.14 10.12 12.77
C LYS A 310 -11.60 9.69 11.37
N ILE A 311 -10.77 9.93 10.34
CA ILE A 311 -11.05 9.50 8.96
C ILE A 311 -10.52 8.10 8.63
N ARG A 312 -9.95 7.39 9.63
CA ARG A 312 -9.39 6.02 9.52
C ARG A 312 -8.29 5.86 8.46
N GLU A 313 -7.49 6.89 8.23
CA GLU A 313 -6.38 6.88 7.27
C GLU A 313 -5.12 6.24 7.87
N ARG A 314 -5.04 4.91 7.84
CA ARG A 314 -3.97 4.15 8.49
C ARG A 314 -2.55 4.49 8.03
N SER A 315 -2.32 4.79 6.75
CA SER A 315 -0.99 5.20 6.27
C SER A 315 -0.50 6.47 6.96
N GLU A 316 -1.37 7.46 7.15
CA GLU A 316 -1.01 8.71 7.82
C GLU A 316 -0.84 8.54 9.33
N ILE A 317 -1.60 7.63 9.95
CA ILE A 317 -1.35 7.21 11.34
C ILE A 317 0.09 6.70 11.45
N GLY A 318 0.50 5.74 10.61
CA GLY A 318 1.87 5.20 10.60
C GLY A 318 2.94 6.28 10.40
N ALA A 319 2.69 7.24 9.50
CA ALA A 319 3.62 8.34 9.24
C ALA A 319 3.76 9.29 10.44
N CYS A 320 2.67 9.53 11.20
CA CYS A 320 2.74 10.27 12.46
C CYS A 320 3.57 9.52 13.53
N TYR A 321 3.44 8.19 13.63
CA TYR A 321 4.26 7.37 14.55
C TYR A 321 5.75 7.45 14.20
N ARG A 322 6.10 7.47 12.91
CA ARG A 322 7.48 7.72 12.47
C ARG A 322 7.98 9.10 12.90
N VAL A 323 7.16 10.15 12.81
CA VAL A 323 7.55 11.49 13.30
C VAL A 323 7.78 11.45 14.81
N PHE A 324 6.90 10.81 15.58
CA PHE A 324 7.09 10.66 17.02
C PHE A 324 8.36 9.88 17.35
N ALA A 325 8.71 8.86 16.57
CA ALA A 325 9.96 8.11 16.77
C ALA A 325 11.19 9.01 16.63
N GLN A 326 11.23 9.85 15.59
CA GLN A 326 12.31 10.81 15.37
C GLN A 326 12.37 11.88 16.49
N VAL A 327 11.23 12.38 16.94
CA VAL A 327 11.16 13.33 18.07
C VAL A 327 11.68 12.71 19.36
N GLU A 328 11.23 11.51 19.72
CA GLU A 328 11.65 10.81 20.93
C GLU A 328 13.15 10.47 20.90
N LEU A 329 13.67 10.07 19.73
CA LEU A 329 15.10 9.82 19.54
C LEU A 329 15.93 11.07 19.83
N ASN A 330 15.52 12.22 19.28
CA ASN A 330 16.24 13.48 19.48
C ASN A 330 16.11 14.04 20.90
N ARG A 331 15.11 13.58 21.67
CA ARG A 331 14.98 13.88 23.11
C ARG A 331 15.76 12.90 24.01
N GLY A 332 16.47 11.94 23.42
CA GLY A 332 17.23 10.93 24.16
C GLY A 332 16.39 9.75 24.68
N ASN A 333 15.12 9.65 24.28
CA ASN A 333 14.21 8.59 24.72
C ASN A 333 14.27 7.38 23.78
N GLY A 334 15.43 6.70 23.73
CA GLY A 334 15.69 5.62 22.77
C GLY A 334 14.67 4.47 22.78
N GLU A 335 14.27 3.99 23.97
CA GLU A 335 13.26 2.93 24.12
C GLU A 335 11.89 3.34 23.54
N LYS A 336 11.45 4.58 23.82
CA LYS A 336 10.20 5.10 23.25
C LYS A 336 10.33 5.25 21.75
N ALA A 337 11.45 5.75 21.25
CA ALA A 337 11.70 5.89 19.82
C ALA A 337 11.66 4.53 19.10
N LYS A 338 12.31 3.50 19.67
CA LYS A 338 12.29 2.13 19.13
C LYS A 338 10.86 1.59 19.05
N LYS A 339 10.07 1.75 20.13
CA LYS A 339 8.66 1.38 20.13
C LYS A 339 7.85 2.11 19.04
N ARG A 340 8.04 3.43 18.89
CA ARG A 340 7.32 4.22 17.87
C ARG A 340 7.69 3.83 16.44
N TYR A 341 8.96 3.51 16.18
CA TYR A 341 9.37 2.96 14.88
C TYR A 341 8.72 1.60 14.63
N HIS A 342 8.66 0.72 15.63
CA HIS A 342 7.97 -0.56 15.53
C HIS A 342 6.48 -0.38 15.21
N ASP A 343 5.77 0.49 15.95
CA ASP A 343 4.36 0.81 15.70
C ASP A 343 4.15 1.31 14.25
N ALA A 344 5.03 2.18 13.74
CA ALA A 344 4.97 2.68 12.37
C ALA A 344 5.19 1.56 11.33
N ILE A 345 6.22 0.73 11.52
CA ILE A 345 6.54 -0.41 10.65
C ILE A 345 5.38 -1.40 10.58
N ASP A 346 4.81 -1.77 11.74
CA ASP A 346 3.67 -2.68 11.83
C ASP A 346 2.44 -2.12 11.09
N ILE A 347 2.16 -0.81 11.24
CA ILE A 347 1.06 -0.16 10.50
C ILE A 347 1.32 -0.24 8.99
N PHE A 348 2.51 0.16 8.53
CA PHE A 348 2.82 0.18 7.09
C PHE A 348 2.83 -1.20 6.45
N LEU A 349 3.28 -2.23 7.18
CA LEU A 349 3.15 -3.63 6.77
C LEU A 349 1.69 -4.03 6.57
N ASN A 350 0.82 -3.71 7.53
CA ASN A 350 -0.60 -4.07 7.48
C ASN A 350 -1.39 -3.35 6.38
N VAL A 351 -0.98 -2.14 5.99
CA VAL A 351 -1.63 -1.39 4.89
C VAL A 351 -0.91 -1.55 3.55
N ASN A 352 0.15 -2.36 3.48
CA ASN A 352 0.99 -2.54 2.30
C ASN A 352 1.52 -1.21 1.71
N SER A 353 1.88 -0.25 2.57
CA SER A 353 2.45 1.04 2.13
C SER A 353 3.95 0.88 1.90
N ARG A 354 4.33 0.40 0.71
CA ARG A 354 5.70 -0.03 0.38
C ARG A 354 6.75 1.06 0.56
N TYR A 355 6.51 2.25 0.01
CA TYR A 355 7.42 3.39 0.14
C TYR A 355 7.61 3.78 1.61
N GLU A 356 6.49 4.02 2.32
CA GLU A 356 6.53 4.48 3.70
C GLU A 356 7.17 3.43 4.62
N LEU A 357 6.96 2.14 4.36
CA LEU A 357 7.64 1.06 5.06
C LEU A 357 9.15 1.09 4.82
N ALA A 358 9.59 1.20 3.57
CA ALA A 358 11.01 1.20 3.21
C ALA A 358 11.76 2.39 3.81
N ILE A 359 11.20 3.60 3.69
CA ILE A 359 11.82 4.79 4.29
C ILE A 359 11.82 4.74 5.82
N THR A 360 10.78 4.18 6.44
CA THR A 360 10.73 4.01 7.90
C THR A 360 11.76 3.00 8.39
N ARG A 361 11.94 1.88 7.68
CA ARG A 361 13.01 0.90 7.94
C ARG A 361 14.38 1.55 7.82
N TYR A 362 14.63 2.30 6.75
CA TYR A 362 15.87 3.05 6.59
C TYR A 362 16.12 4.02 7.76
N LEU A 363 15.14 4.86 8.11
CA LEU A 363 15.28 5.82 9.22
C LEU A 363 15.47 5.13 10.58
N ALA A 364 14.77 4.03 10.83
CA ALA A 364 14.96 3.18 12.00
C ALA A 364 16.41 2.66 12.05
N THR A 365 16.99 2.23 10.93
CA THR A 365 18.35 1.67 10.91
C THR A 365 19.44 2.69 11.20
N ILE A 366 19.31 3.92 10.69
CA ILE A 366 20.28 4.99 10.93
C ILE A 366 20.12 5.67 12.29
N SER A 367 19.06 5.34 13.04
CA SER A 367 18.83 5.85 14.39
C SER A 367 19.83 5.35 15.44
N GLY A 368 20.53 4.25 15.15
CA GLY A 368 21.42 3.57 16.11
C GLY A 368 20.70 2.73 17.18
N LEU A 369 19.36 2.61 17.13
CA LEU A 369 18.56 1.89 18.14
C LEU A 369 18.50 0.36 17.95
N TYR A 370 18.95 -0.15 16.81
CA TYR A 370 18.76 -1.55 16.40
C TYR A 370 20.09 -2.30 16.38
N GLN A 371 20.03 -3.58 16.76
CA GLN A 371 21.22 -4.45 16.77
C GLN A 371 21.68 -4.78 15.35
N SER A 372 22.92 -5.25 15.19
CA SER A 372 23.54 -5.53 13.88
C SER A 372 22.64 -6.32 12.93
N GLY A 373 22.06 -7.43 13.39
CA GLY A 373 21.17 -8.27 12.56
C GLY A 373 19.83 -7.62 12.21
N GLU A 374 19.16 -6.97 13.16
CA GLU A 374 17.91 -6.24 12.92
C GLU A 374 18.13 -5.09 11.94
N ARG A 375 19.23 -4.34 12.13
CA ARG A 375 19.64 -3.23 11.27
C ARG A 375 19.92 -3.71 9.85
N ALA A 376 20.69 -4.79 9.70
CA ALA A 376 20.98 -5.36 8.38
C ALA A 376 19.68 -5.79 7.68
N ALA A 377 18.80 -6.53 8.36
CA ALA A 377 17.52 -6.97 7.81
C ALA A 377 16.68 -5.80 7.29
N MET A 378 16.49 -4.77 8.10
CA MET A 378 15.70 -3.60 7.71
C MET A 378 16.34 -2.84 6.54
N LEU A 379 17.66 -2.69 6.50
CA LEU A 379 18.37 -2.07 5.38
C LEU A 379 18.20 -2.85 4.09
N TYR A 380 18.31 -4.18 4.14
CA TYR A 380 18.10 -5.02 2.96
C TYR A 380 16.69 -4.92 2.41
N LEU A 381 15.67 -4.98 3.28
CA LEU A 381 14.27 -4.87 2.85
C LEU A 381 13.92 -3.48 2.32
N ALA A 382 14.50 -2.42 2.91
CA ALA A 382 14.36 -1.08 2.38
C ALA A 382 15.02 -0.97 0.99
N LYS A 383 16.24 -1.51 0.86
CA LYS A 383 17.00 -1.53 -0.40
C LYS A 383 16.28 -2.29 -1.49
N GLU A 384 15.72 -3.47 -1.20
CA GLU A 384 14.98 -4.29 -2.18
C GLU A 384 13.85 -3.47 -2.82
N TYR A 385 13.05 -2.78 -1.99
CA TYR A 385 12.04 -1.88 -2.49
C TYR A 385 12.64 -0.74 -3.33
N PHE A 386 13.64 -0.02 -2.81
CA PHE A 386 14.25 1.10 -3.53
C PHE A 386 14.87 0.66 -4.87
N GLN A 387 15.41 -0.54 -4.96
CA GLN A 387 15.94 -1.12 -6.20
C GLN A 387 14.81 -1.48 -7.17
N SER A 388 13.74 -2.10 -6.69
CA SER A 388 12.57 -2.45 -7.53
C SER A 388 11.90 -1.24 -8.16
N GLU A 389 12.00 -0.09 -7.51
CA GLU A 389 11.44 1.19 -7.95
C GLU A 389 12.50 2.14 -8.54
N ASP A 390 13.74 1.67 -8.74
CA ASP A 390 14.86 2.45 -9.30
C ASP A 390 15.12 3.79 -8.57
N ILE A 391 14.88 3.83 -7.26
CA ILE A 391 15.10 5.00 -6.40
C ILE A 391 16.58 5.07 -6.01
N THR A 392 17.42 5.38 -7.00
CA THR A 392 18.89 5.29 -6.93
C THR A 392 19.50 6.02 -5.72
N HIS A 393 18.92 7.15 -5.32
CA HIS A 393 19.39 7.90 -4.13
C HIS A 393 19.36 7.04 -2.86
N TYR A 394 18.23 6.39 -2.56
CA TYR A 394 18.10 5.56 -1.36
C TYR A 394 18.80 4.21 -1.49
N VAL A 395 18.95 3.67 -2.72
CA VAL A 395 19.83 2.52 -2.96
C VAL A 395 21.26 2.84 -2.54
N ASN A 396 21.80 3.99 -2.98
CA ASN A 396 23.15 4.42 -2.60
C ASN A 396 23.29 4.67 -1.09
N LEU A 397 22.28 5.26 -0.44
CA LEU A 397 22.28 5.46 1.02
C LEU A 397 22.27 4.13 1.77
N THR A 398 21.39 3.20 1.41
CA THR A 398 21.32 1.88 2.03
C THR A 398 22.60 1.08 1.81
N ASP A 399 23.23 1.16 0.63
CA ASP A 399 24.52 0.54 0.35
C ASP A 399 25.65 1.08 1.23
N ARG A 400 25.69 2.40 1.45
CA ARG A 400 26.67 3.02 2.37
C ARG A 400 26.50 2.48 3.79
N GLU A 401 25.26 2.41 4.28
CA GLU A 401 24.96 1.90 5.62
C GLU A 401 25.29 0.41 5.79
N LEU A 402 25.00 -0.40 4.77
CA LEU A 402 25.36 -1.82 4.73
C LEU A 402 26.88 -2.01 4.72
N ASN A 403 27.60 -1.23 3.93
CA ASN A 403 29.07 -1.30 3.87
C ASN A 403 29.74 -0.82 5.16
N TYR A 404 29.18 0.19 5.83
CA TYR A 404 29.68 0.65 7.15
C TYR A 404 29.52 -0.44 8.22
N SER A 405 28.47 -1.27 8.12
CA SER A 405 28.22 -2.40 9.02
C SER A 405 29.16 -3.59 8.79
N GLN A 406 29.76 -3.70 7.60
CA GLN A 406 30.72 -4.76 7.24
C GLN A 406 32.15 -4.51 7.75
N ALA A 407 32.42 -3.39 8.43
CA ALA A 407 33.76 -3.00 8.90
C ALA A 407 34.31 -3.81 10.11
N ALA A 408 33.65 -4.89 10.53
CA ALA A 408 34.26 -5.87 11.43
C ALA A 408 33.79 -7.28 11.08
N PRO A 409 34.63 -8.13 10.46
CA PRO A 409 34.39 -9.56 10.53
C PRO A 409 34.59 -9.99 11.99
N ILE A 410 33.49 -10.27 12.69
CA ILE A 410 33.57 -11.14 13.86
C ILE A 410 33.84 -12.53 13.29
N ILE A 411 35.13 -12.86 13.14
CA ILE A 411 35.57 -14.24 12.99
C ILE A 411 35.30 -14.88 14.35
N PRO A 412 34.37 -15.84 14.50
CA PRO A 412 34.30 -16.60 15.73
C PRO A 412 35.59 -17.42 15.82
N SER A 413 36.50 -17.02 16.69
CA SER A 413 37.64 -17.84 17.09
C SER A 413 37.11 -19.03 17.90
N GLY A 414 36.92 -20.15 17.21
CA GLY A 414 36.58 -21.44 17.80
C GLY A 414 35.22 -21.97 17.34
N VAL A 415 35.19 -22.61 16.18
CA VAL A 415 34.12 -23.55 15.80
C VAL A 415 34.80 -24.85 15.40
N GLY A 416 34.46 -25.93 16.08
CA GLY A 416 34.97 -27.27 15.77
C GLY A 416 34.57 -27.72 14.37
N ASP A 417 35.27 -28.73 13.87
CA ASP A 417 35.30 -29.29 12.50
C ASP A 417 33.96 -29.81 11.91
N ASP A 418 32.80 -29.29 12.32
CA ASP A 418 31.46 -29.74 11.88
C ASP A 418 30.50 -28.60 11.49
N ALA A 419 31.02 -27.40 11.17
CA ALA A 419 30.19 -26.30 10.68
C ALA A 419 29.55 -26.67 9.32
N ALA A 420 28.21 -26.63 9.20
CA ALA A 420 27.54 -27.00 7.97
C ALA A 420 27.89 -25.97 6.87
N VAL A 421 28.77 -26.35 5.97
CA VAL A 421 29.10 -25.56 4.78
C VAL A 421 27.85 -25.52 3.89
N PHE A 422 27.26 -24.34 3.72
CA PHE A 422 26.24 -24.14 2.67
C PHE A 422 26.96 -23.92 1.34
N ILE A 423 26.82 -24.87 0.42
CA ILE A 423 27.48 -24.83 -0.87
C ILE A 423 26.68 -23.95 -1.84
N ALA A 424 27.31 -22.90 -2.36
CA ALA A 424 26.81 -22.10 -3.47
C ALA A 424 27.97 -21.45 -4.23
N ARG A 425 27.80 -21.32 -5.53
CA ARG A 425 28.71 -20.70 -6.49
C ARG A 425 27.99 -19.66 -7.35
N ASP A 426 26.72 -19.89 -7.66
CA ASP A 426 25.90 -18.93 -8.40
C ASP A 426 25.82 -17.59 -7.66
N ARG A 427 26.02 -16.50 -8.40
CA ARG A 427 26.09 -15.15 -7.84
C ARG A 427 24.81 -14.81 -7.05
N GLN A 428 23.64 -15.22 -7.52
CA GLN A 428 22.37 -14.93 -6.84
C GLN A 428 22.31 -15.65 -5.49
N MET A 429 22.70 -16.93 -5.46
CA MET A 429 22.74 -17.70 -4.21
C MET A 429 23.81 -17.21 -3.24
N VAL A 430 24.98 -16.79 -3.72
CA VAL A 430 26.03 -16.19 -2.87
C VAL A 430 25.54 -14.90 -2.22
N GLN A 431 24.81 -14.05 -2.95
CA GLN A 431 24.21 -12.84 -2.38
C GLN A 431 23.13 -13.17 -1.35
N LEU A 432 22.30 -14.18 -1.63
CA LEU A 432 21.25 -14.66 -0.73
C LEU A 432 21.84 -15.22 0.57
N ILE A 433 22.92 -15.99 0.50
CA ILE A 433 23.61 -16.51 1.69
C ILE A 433 24.20 -15.37 2.53
N LYS A 434 24.83 -14.37 1.89
CA LYS A 434 25.32 -13.19 2.62
C LYS A 434 24.20 -12.45 3.34
N LEU A 435 23.05 -12.30 2.70
CA LEU A 435 21.85 -11.76 3.35
C LEU A 435 21.47 -12.63 4.56
N ALA A 436 21.36 -13.94 4.36
CA ALA A 436 21.01 -14.90 5.41
C ALA A 436 21.98 -14.85 6.60
N GLU A 437 23.29 -14.74 6.36
CA GLU A 437 24.32 -14.55 7.39
C GLU A 437 24.14 -13.24 8.15
N ASN A 438 23.92 -12.13 7.42
CA ASN A 438 23.76 -10.81 8.02
C ASN A 438 22.52 -10.74 8.92
N VAL A 439 21.43 -11.38 8.52
CA VAL A 439 20.20 -11.43 9.33
C VAL A 439 20.21 -12.57 10.34
N ALA A 440 21.20 -13.46 10.34
CA ALA A 440 21.21 -14.63 11.20
C ALA A 440 21.20 -14.25 12.70
N SER A 441 21.86 -13.17 13.11
CA SER A 441 21.85 -12.73 14.51
C SER A 441 20.54 -12.05 14.95
N SER A 442 19.62 -11.77 14.03
CA SER A 442 18.33 -11.13 14.32
C SER A 442 17.32 -12.09 14.95
N SER A 443 16.45 -11.57 15.83
CA SER A 443 15.27 -12.29 16.32
C SER A 443 14.07 -12.24 15.37
N MET A 444 14.16 -11.45 14.29
CA MET A 444 13.10 -11.32 13.29
C MET A 444 12.79 -12.65 12.60
N THR A 445 11.53 -12.80 12.21
CA THR A 445 11.06 -13.99 11.49
C THR A 445 11.58 -13.99 10.05
N ILE A 446 12.13 -15.12 9.61
CA ILE A 446 12.57 -15.28 8.22
C ILE A 446 11.54 -16.12 7.47
N PHE A 447 11.13 -15.61 6.31
CA PHE A 447 10.13 -16.25 5.46
C PHE A 447 10.77 -16.73 4.16
N LEU A 448 10.99 -18.04 4.05
CA LEU A 448 11.62 -18.69 2.91
C LEU A 448 10.58 -19.10 1.87
N THR A 449 10.73 -18.63 0.64
CA THR A 449 9.89 -19.08 -0.49
C THR A 449 10.74 -19.68 -1.59
N GLY A 450 10.13 -20.49 -2.45
CA GLY A 450 10.77 -21.09 -3.61
C GLY A 450 10.29 -22.50 -3.88
N PRO A 451 10.57 -23.06 -5.06
CA PRO A 451 10.08 -24.38 -5.44
C PRO A 451 10.63 -25.50 -4.55
N THR A 452 9.98 -26.66 -4.58
CA THR A 452 10.49 -27.87 -3.91
C THR A 452 11.90 -28.18 -4.39
N GLY A 453 12.80 -28.54 -3.46
CA GLY A 453 14.20 -28.82 -3.77
C GLY A 453 15.10 -27.59 -3.95
N SER A 454 14.61 -26.36 -3.75
CA SER A 454 15.45 -25.15 -3.84
C SER A 454 16.47 -24.99 -2.69
N GLY A 455 16.39 -25.81 -1.64
CA GLY A 455 17.35 -25.80 -0.52
C GLY A 455 16.88 -25.04 0.73
N LYS A 456 15.57 -24.76 0.87
CA LYS A 456 14.99 -24.03 2.02
C LYS A 456 15.37 -24.63 3.38
N ASP A 457 15.28 -25.95 3.53
CA ASP A 457 15.61 -26.63 4.79
C ASP A 457 17.09 -26.48 5.17
N ARG A 458 17.97 -26.55 4.17
CA ARG A 458 19.41 -26.36 4.37
C ARG A 458 19.71 -24.92 4.77
N LEU A 459 19.04 -23.95 4.14
CA LEU A 459 19.24 -22.53 4.44
C LEU A 459 18.73 -22.19 5.83
N ALA A 460 17.57 -22.71 6.23
CA ALA A 460 17.01 -22.52 7.56
C ALA A 460 17.96 -23.04 8.65
N ARG A 461 18.55 -24.23 8.45
CA ARG A 461 19.55 -24.78 9.37
C ARG A 461 20.82 -23.93 9.42
N TYR A 462 21.33 -23.54 8.26
CA TYR A 462 22.50 -22.67 8.16
C TYR A 462 22.31 -21.33 8.88
N ILE A 463 21.13 -20.71 8.73
CA ILE A 463 20.75 -19.49 9.46
C ILE A 463 20.77 -19.73 10.98
N HIS A 464 20.23 -20.86 11.46
CA HIS A 464 20.25 -21.20 12.88
C HIS A 464 21.67 -21.31 13.42
N GLU A 465 22.56 -22.01 12.71
CA GLU A 465 23.96 -22.17 13.11
C GLU A 465 24.71 -20.83 13.16
N ARG A 466 24.40 -19.91 12.23
CA ARG A 466 24.97 -18.55 12.21
C ARG A 466 24.29 -17.56 13.16
N SER A 467 23.21 -17.96 13.83
CA SER A 467 22.43 -17.04 14.67
C SER A 467 23.03 -16.78 16.05
N GLY A 468 23.98 -17.61 16.49
CA GLY A 468 24.52 -17.58 17.86
C GLY A 468 23.57 -18.12 18.93
N ARG A 469 22.38 -18.62 18.54
CA ARG A 469 21.42 -19.25 19.45
C ARG A 469 21.91 -20.62 19.88
N LYS A 470 21.75 -20.94 21.17
CA LYS A 470 22.24 -22.19 21.79
C LYS A 470 21.16 -23.27 21.93
N GLY A 471 19.88 -22.89 21.81
CA GLY A 471 18.76 -23.84 21.86
C GLY A 471 18.65 -24.66 20.58
N LYS A 472 17.68 -25.59 20.55
CA LYS A 472 17.55 -26.56 19.45
C LYS A 472 17.01 -25.95 18.17
N PHE A 473 17.38 -26.53 17.03
CA PHE A 473 16.70 -26.35 15.75
C PHE A 473 15.56 -27.37 15.64
N VAL A 474 14.33 -26.94 15.93
CA VAL A 474 13.13 -27.80 15.89
C VAL A 474 12.44 -27.62 14.55
N ILE A 475 12.29 -28.71 13.80
CA ILE A 475 11.64 -28.73 12.49
C ILE A 475 10.22 -29.24 12.65
N VAL A 476 9.26 -28.50 12.11
CA VAL A 476 7.85 -28.85 12.10
C VAL A 476 7.34 -28.77 10.68
N ASN A 477 6.86 -29.90 10.13
CA ASN A 477 6.03 -29.84 8.94
C ASN A 477 4.61 -29.44 9.35
N SER A 478 4.21 -28.24 8.96
CA SER A 478 2.92 -27.64 9.33
C SER A 478 1.73 -28.37 8.71
N ALA A 479 1.94 -29.10 7.62
CA ALA A 479 0.91 -29.93 6.97
C ALA A 479 0.73 -31.30 7.65
N ALA A 480 1.71 -31.74 8.45
CA ALA A 480 1.74 -33.10 9.01
C ALA A 480 1.03 -33.24 10.36
N ILE A 481 0.69 -32.13 11.04
CA ILE A 481 0.04 -32.14 12.35
C ILE A 481 -1.48 -32.14 12.16
N PRO A 482 -2.21 -33.20 12.57
CA PRO A 482 -3.66 -33.23 12.52
C PRO A 482 -4.29 -32.20 13.46
N ASP A 483 -5.43 -31.61 13.08
CA ASP A 483 -6.15 -30.60 13.89
C ASP A 483 -6.33 -31.00 15.36
N SER A 484 -6.79 -32.23 15.58
CA SER A 484 -7.01 -32.78 16.93
C SER A 484 -5.77 -32.86 17.82
N MET A 485 -4.56 -32.76 17.24
CA MET A 485 -3.29 -32.91 17.94
C MET A 485 -2.47 -31.62 17.98
N VAL A 486 -2.92 -30.54 17.33
CA VAL A 486 -2.18 -29.27 17.23
C VAL A 486 -1.75 -28.77 18.60
N GLU A 487 -2.68 -28.69 19.55
CA GLU A 487 -2.36 -28.17 20.88
C GLU A 487 -1.39 -29.09 21.65
N ALA A 488 -1.61 -30.40 21.58
CA ALA A 488 -0.79 -31.39 22.27
C ALA A 488 0.64 -31.43 21.74
N GLU A 489 0.84 -31.30 20.42
CA GLU A 489 2.17 -31.26 19.79
C GLU A 489 2.87 -29.92 20.04
N LEU A 490 2.20 -28.78 19.83
CA LEU A 490 2.82 -27.47 19.97
C LEU A 490 3.13 -27.11 21.43
N PHE A 491 2.18 -27.33 22.33
CA PHE A 491 2.25 -26.86 23.73
C PHE A 491 2.61 -27.95 24.73
N GLY A 492 2.52 -29.22 24.33
CA GLY A 492 2.71 -30.33 25.26
C GLY A 492 1.54 -30.48 26.23
N PHE A 493 1.63 -31.48 27.11
CA PHE A 493 0.56 -31.81 28.03
C PHE A 493 1.04 -32.48 29.31
N ARG A 494 0.27 -32.29 30.40
CA ARG A 494 0.47 -32.96 31.69
C ARG A 494 -0.26 -34.30 31.72
N LYS A 495 0.24 -35.25 32.51
CA LYS A 495 -0.44 -36.54 32.72
C LYS A 495 -1.89 -36.30 33.16
N GLY A 496 -2.83 -36.98 32.50
CA GLY A 496 -4.26 -36.90 32.80
C GLY A 496 -4.99 -35.69 32.23
N SER A 497 -4.38 -34.90 31.35
CA SER A 497 -5.03 -33.74 30.70
C SER A 497 -6.14 -34.11 29.72
N PHE A 498 -6.09 -35.32 29.14
CA PHE A 498 -7.11 -35.88 28.25
C PHE A 498 -7.00 -37.42 28.23
N THR A 499 -7.98 -38.11 27.66
CA THR A 499 -7.99 -39.57 27.53
C THR A 499 -6.82 -40.04 26.66
N GLY A 500 -5.89 -40.80 27.25
CA GLY A 500 -4.64 -41.24 26.59
C GLY A 500 -3.39 -40.44 26.98
N ALA A 501 -3.52 -39.39 27.81
CA ALA A 501 -2.39 -38.64 28.36
C ALA A 501 -1.71 -39.39 29.53
N GLU A 502 -1.12 -40.56 29.25
CA GLU A 502 -0.54 -41.44 30.28
C GLU A 502 0.75 -40.88 30.91
N HIS A 503 1.45 -40.02 30.17
CA HIS A 503 2.70 -39.38 30.57
C HIS A 503 2.67 -37.87 30.33
N HIS A 504 3.62 -37.15 30.92
CA HIS A 504 3.88 -35.77 30.58
C HIS A 504 4.70 -35.70 29.29
N ARG A 505 4.34 -34.80 28.37
CA ARG A 505 5.09 -34.55 27.13
C ARG A 505 5.38 -33.06 26.97
N THR A 506 6.64 -32.74 26.71
CA THR A 506 7.08 -31.38 26.36
C THR A 506 6.60 -31.04 24.95
N GLY A 507 6.09 -29.82 24.75
CA GLY A 507 5.65 -29.35 23.44
C GLY A 507 6.81 -28.89 22.56
N LEU A 508 6.61 -28.92 21.24
CA LEU A 508 7.62 -28.55 20.25
C LEU A 508 8.12 -27.09 20.40
N LEU A 509 7.24 -26.18 20.82
CA LEU A 509 7.61 -24.78 21.09
C LEU A 509 8.53 -24.66 22.31
N GLU A 510 8.30 -25.48 23.34
CA GLU A 510 9.14 -25.52 24.52
C GLU A 510 10.50 -26.17 24.22
N GLU A 511 10.53 -27.18 23.34
CA GLU A 511 11.78 -27.78 22.88
C GLU A 511 12.66 -26.80 22.08
N ALA A 512 12.04 -25.85 21.39
CA ALA A 512 12.72 -24.84 20.59
C ALA A 512 13.22 -23.63 21.42
N ASP A 513 12.94 -23.58 22.72
CA ASP A 513 13.30 -22.46 23.59
C ASP A 513 14.82 -22.19 23.57
N GLY A 514 15.19 -20.91 23.46
CA GLY A 514 16.55 -20.44 23.21
C GLY A 514 17.10 -20.78 21.81
N GLY A 515 16.30 -21.39 20.93
CA GLY A 515 16.68 -21.96 19.63
C GLY A 515 15.85 -21.44 18.47
N THR A 516 15.60 -22.28 17.46
CA THR A 516 14.85 -21.90 16.25
C THR A 516 13.75 -22.90 15.95
N PHE A 517 12.56 -22.38 15.72
CA PHE A 517 11.36 -23.10 15.33
C PHE A 517 11.17 -22.95 13.82
N TYR A 518 11.48 -24.01 13.07
CA TYR A 518 11.39 -24.04 11.62
C TYR A 518 10.07 -24.66 11.17
N LEU A 519 9.20 -23.83 10.59
CA LEU A 519 7.90 -24.19 10.05
C LEU A 519 8.03 -24.48 8.56
N ASN A 520 8.14 -25.75 8.19
CA ASN A 520 8.06 -26.16 6.80
C ASN A 520 6.60 -26.25 6.34
N GLU A 521 6.37 -25.97 5.05
CA GLU A 521 5.05 -26.03 4.38
C GLU A 521 3.96 -25.22 5.11
N ILE A 522 4.31 -24.03 5.61
CA ILE A 522 3.40 -23.21 6.44
C ILE A 522 2.09 -22.84 5.73
N ALA A 523 2.12 -22.72 4.40
CA ALA A 523 0.94 -22.40 3.61
C ALA A 523 -0.14 -23.50 3.66
N ASP A 524 0.23 -24.73 4.04
CA ASP A 524 -0.67 -25.89 4.18
C ASP A 524 -1.09 -26.13 5.63
N ALA A 525 -0.70 -25.25 6.55
CA ALA A 525 -1.15 -25.30 7.93
C ALA A 525 -2.67 -25.16 8.02
N THR A 526 -3.27 -25.93 8.91
CA THR A 526 -4.71 -25.87 9.17
C THR A 526 -5.10 -24.56 9.87
N PRO A 527 -6.37 -24.11 9.77
CA PRO A 527 -6.81 -22.88 10.43
C PRO A 527 -6.55 -22.87 11.95
N GLU A 528 -6.67 -24.03 12.60
CA GLU A 528 -6.39 -24.17 14.04
C GLU A 528 -4.90 -23.99 14.35
N PHE A 529 -4.02 -24.62 13.56
CA PHE A 529 -2.57 -24.40 13.68
C PHE A 529 -2.21 -22.93 13.49
N GLN A 530 -2.76 -22.27 12.48
CA GLN A 530 -2.53 -20.85 12.21
C GLN A 530 -2.95 -19.97 13.39
N ALA A 531 -4.10 -20.23 14.00
CA ALA A 531 -4.58 -19.47 15.15
C ALA A 531 -3.66 -19.61 16.38
N LYS A 532 -3.23 -20.84 16.69
CA LYS A 532 -2.34 -21.12 17.82
C LYS A 532 -0.95 -20.56 17.62
N LEU A 533 -0.43 -20.64 16.40
CA LEU A 533 0.86 -20.04 16.07
C LEU A 533 0.82 -18.51 16.22
N LEU A 534 -0.24 -17.86 15.72
CA LEU A 534 -0.41 -16.40 15.87
C LEU A 534 -0.41 -15.98 17.34
N GLU A 535 -1.17 -16.69 18.19
CA GLU A 535 -1.22 -16.42 19.64
C GLU A 535 0.17 -16.47 20.29
N VAL A 536 0.98 -17.46 19.92
CA VAL A 536 2.35 -17.62 20.47
C VAL A 536 3.29 -16.54 19.94
N ILE A 537 3.18 -16.17 18.66
CA ILE A 537 4.00 -15.11 18.07
C ILE A 537 3.76 -13.78 18.79
N GLU A 538 2.51 -13.46 19.08
CA GLU A 538 2.12 -12.20 19.72
C GLU A 538 2.40 -12.19 21.22
N THR A 539 2.11 -13.28 21.92
CA THR A 539 2.23 -13.31 23.38
C THR A 539 3.63 -13.68 23.85
N LYS A 540 4.38 -14.49 23.09
CA LYS A 540 5.64 -15.14 23.53
C LYS A 540 5.49 -16.01 24.79
N PHE A 541 4.26 -16.46 25.08
CA PHE A 541 3.97 -17.39 26.16
C PHE A 541 3.33 -18.67 25.61
N ILE A 542 3.63 -19.78 26.27
CA ILE A 542 2.95 -21.06 26.05
C ILE A 542 2.28 -21.54 27.33
N ARG A 543 1.26 -22.38 27.18
CA ARG A 543 0.59 -23.05 28.30
C ARG A 543 0.32 -24.51 27.92
N PRO A 544 1.01 -25.48 28.55
CA PRO A 544 0.74 -26.90 28.31
C PRO A 544 -0.70 -27.28 28.69
N LEU A 545 -1.26 -28.27 28.00
CA LEU A 545 -2.59 -28.79 28.30
C LEU A 545 -2.63 -29.38 29.71
N GLY A 546 -3.68 -29.05 30.46
CA GLY A 546 -3.82 -29.42 31.87
C GLY A 546 -2.92 -28.64 32.83
N SER A 547 -2.22 -27.59 32.38
CA SER A 547 -1.44 -26.68 33.22
C SER A 547 -2.12 -25.31 33.36
N ASN A 548 -2.09 -24.74 34.57
CA ASN A 548 -2.50 -23.35 34.82
C ASN A 548 -1.33 -22.35 34.76
N VAL A 549 -0.10 -22.85 34.56
CA VAL A 549 1.11 -22.03 34.54
C VAL A 549 1.47 -21.69 33.10
N ARG A 550 1.60 -20.38 32.81
CA ARG A 550 2.17 -19.87 31.56
C ARG A 550 3.70 -19.88 31.65
N LYS A 551 4.35 -20.23 30.56
CA LYS A 551 5.82 -20.21 30.43
C LYS A 551 6.21 -19.24 29.31
N ALA A 552 7.10 -18.30 29.61
CA ALA A 552 7.70 -17.45 28.58
C ALA A 552 8.65 -18.29 27.73
N ILE A 553 8.68 -18.05 26.43
CA ILE A 553 9.62 -18.69 25.52
C ILE A 553 10.38 -17.64 24.69
N ASP A 554 11.65 -17.90 24.46
CA ASP A 554 12.46 -17.15 23.51
C ASP A 554 12.76 -18.08 22.32
N ILE A 555 12.00 -17.91 21.24
CA ILE A 555 12.20 -18.66 20.00
C ILE A 555 12.38 -17.72 18.83
N ARG A 556 13.27 -18.10 17.91
CA ARG A 556 13.29 -17.54 16.56
C ARG A 556 12.42 -18.39 15.65
N ILE A 557 11.63 -17.75 14.78
CA ILE A 557 10.82 -18.46 13.79
C ILE A 557 11.48 -18.33 12.41
N ILE A 558 11.53 -19.45 11.70
CA ILE A 558 11.78 -19.48 10.25
C ILE A 558 10.60 -20.22 9.65
N ALA A 559 9.90 -19.61 8.70
CA ALA A 559 8.78 -20.25 8.01
C ALA A 559 9.10 -20.43 6.54
N ALA A 560 8.64 -21.53 5.94
CA ALA A 560 8.93 -21.89 4.57
C ALA A 560 7.70 -22.38 3.81
N THR A 561 7.61 -22.03 2.53
CA THR A 561 6.56 -22.54 1.63
C THR A 561 7.05 -22.59 0.17
N ASN A 562 6.42 -23.45 -0.62
CA ASN A 562 6.49 -23.47 -2.08
C ASN A 562 5.15 -23.07 -2.75
N ASN A 563 4.11 -22.87 -1.95
CA ASN A 563 2.74 -22.60 -2.39
C ASN A 563 2.43 -21.10 -2.46
N ASP A 564 1.54 -20.74 -3.38
CA ASP A 564 1.04 -19.38 -3.57
C ASP A 564 0.12 -18.96 -2.43
N LEU A 565 0.68 -18.15 -1.51
CA LEU A 565 -0.03 -17.62 -0.35
C LEU A 565 -1.05 -16.56 -0.70
N ASP A 566 -0.86 -15.79 -1.77
CA ASP A 566 -1.81 -14.74 -2.15
C ASP A 566 -3.16 -15.35 -2.51
N ASN A 567 -3.15 -16.44 -3.27
CA ASN A 567 -4.36 -17.19 -3.61
C ASN A 567 -5.02 -17.84 -2.37
N LYS A 568 -4.23 -18.35 -1.43
CA LYS A 568 -4.76 -18.90 -0.17
C LYS A 568 -5.34 -17.83 0.76
N MET A 569 -4.75 -16.65 0.79
CA MET A 569 -5.27 -15.50 1.53
C MET A 569 -6.55 -14.94 0.90
N LYS A 570 -6.61 -14.85 -0.45
CA LYS A 570 -7.83 -14.43 -1.18
C LYS A 570 -9.00 -15.39 -0.95
N SER A 571 -8.73 -16.69 -0.87
CA SER A 571 -9.75 -17.72 -0.59
C SER A 571 -10.06 -17.93 0.90
N GLY A 572 -9.46 -17.14 1.81
CA GLY A 572 -9.69 -17.25 3.25
C GLY A 572 -9.10 -18.50 3.92
N ARG A 573 -8.26 -19.26 3.20
CA ARG A 573 -7.60 -20.49 3.71
C ARG A 573 -6.33 -20.21 4.51
N PHE A 574 -5.74 -19.04 4.31
CA PHE A 574 -4.59 -18.57 5.09
C PHE A 574 -4.88 -17.19 5.67
N ARG A 575 -4.58 -16.99 6.95
CA ARG A 575 -4.87 -15.73 7.62
C ARG A 575 -3.84 -14.66 7.26
N ARG A 576 -4.33 -13.47 6.85
CA ARG A 576 -3.47 -12.33 6.49
C ARG A 576 -2.69 -11.80 7.70
N ASP A 577 -3.30 -11.77 8.87
CA ASP A 577 -2.65 -11.30 10.11
C ASP A 577 -1.43 -12.17 10.46
N LEU A 578 -1.54 -13.49 10.38
CA LEU A 578 -0.42 -14.41 10.55
C LEU A 578 0.65 -14.22 9.47
N TYR A 579 0.26 -14.06 8.20
CA TYR A 579 1.21 -13.80 7.11
C TYR A 579 2.06 -12.57 7.40
N HIS A 580 1.45 -11.46 7.83
CA HIS A 580 2.18 -10.23 8.13
C HIS A 580 3.18 -10.39 9.29
N ARG A 581 2.88 -11.26 10.27
CA ARG A 581 3.80 -11.57 11.37
C ARG A 581 4.94 -12.52 10.98
N LEU A 582 4.69 -13.41 10.03
CA LEU A 582 5.70 -14.36 9.54
C LEU A 582 6.62 -13.75 8.48
N ASN A 583 6.09 -12.87 7.63
CA ASN A 583 6.80 -12.29 6.50
C ASN A 583 7.58 -11.02 6.87
N GLU A 584 8.36 -11.09 7.95
CA GLU A 584 9.21 -9.96 8.36
C GLU A 584 10.43 -9.81 7.46
N ILE A 585 11.12 -10.92 7.16
CA ILE A 585 12.26 -10.98 6.22
C ILE A 585 11.96 -12.04 5.14
N PRO A 586 11.37 -11.67 3.99
CA PRO A 586 11.28 -12.56 2.83
C PRO A 586 12.66 -12.90 2.26
N ILE A 587 12.87 -14.19 1.98
CA ILE A 587 14.00 -14.70 1.20
C ILE A 587 13.44 -15.65 0.14
N ILE A 588 13.59 -15.27 -1.13
CA ILE A 588 13.13 -16.06 -2.28
C ILE A 588 14.30 -16.87 -2.80
N LEU A 589 14.23 -18.19 -2.68
CA LEU A 589 15.24 -19.10 -3.22
C LEU A 589 14.92 -19.43 -4.67
N PRO A 590 15.84 -19.15 -5.63
CA PRO A 590 15.66 -19.54 -7.01
C PRO A 590 15.62 -21.07 -7.15
N SER A 591 14.92 -21.55 -8.17
CA SER A 591 14.96 -22.95 -8.58
C SER A 591 16.38 -23.35 -9.00
N LEU A 592 16.71 -24.64 -8.93
CA LEU A 592 18.03 -25.12 -9.38
C LEU A 592 18.30 -24.80 -10.86
N LYS A 593 17.25 -24.67 -11.69
CA LYS A 593 17.36 -24.30 -13.11
C LYS A 593 17.82 -22.85 -13.32
N GLU A 594 17.50 -21.96 -12.38
CA GLU A 594 17.84 -20.53 -12.45
C GLU A 594 19.25 -20.25 -11.91
N ARG A 595 19.93 -21.25 -11.35
CA ARG A 595 21.28 -21.16 -10.77
C ARG A 595 22.24 -22.21 -11.36
N PRO A 596 22.59 -22.11 -12.66
CA PRO A 596 23.37 -23.14 -13.35
C PRO A 596 24.76 -23.37 -12.74
N ASP A 597 25.37 -22.32 -12.18
CA ASP A 597 26.71 -22.41 -11.58
C ASP A 597 26.73 -23.24 -10.27
N ASP A 598 25.55 -23.45 -9.65
CA ASP A 598 25.39 -24.32 -8.48
C ASP A 598 25.25 -25.80 -8.85
N PHE A 599 25.07 -26.15 -10.13
CA PHE A 599 24.84 -27.54 -10.51
C PHE A 599 26.04 -28.44 -10.22
N LEU A 600 27.24 -28.05 -10.68
CA LEU A 600 28.47 -28.82 -10.48
C LEU A 600 28.88 -28.94 -9.00
N PRO A 601 28.80 -27.88 -8.17
CA PRO A 601 29.14 -27.99 -6.75
C PRO A 601 28.17 -28.82 -5.88
N LEU A 602 26.95 -29.09 -6.34
CA LEU A 602 25.91 -29.79 -5.56
C LEU A 602 25.79 -31.30 -5.89
N ILE A 603 26.51 -31.76 -6.91
CA ILE A 603 26.68 -33.18 -7.28
C ILE A 603 28.00 -33.66 -6.69
#